data_AF-A0A8T5U4W1-F1
#
_entry.id   AF-A0A8T5U4W1-F1
#
_cell.length_a   1.000
_cell.length_b   1.000
_cell.length_c   1.000
_cell.angle_alpha   90.00
_cell.angle_beta   90.00
_cell.angle_gamma   90.00
#
_symmetry.space_group_name_H-M   'P 1'
#
loop_
_entity.id
_entity.type
_entity.pdbx_description
1 polymer ?
#
loop_
_entity_poly.entity_id
_entity_poly.type
_entity_poly.pdbx_seq_one_letter_code
_entity_poly.pdbx_strand_id
1 'polypeptide(L)'
;MSVGLIVLTIGSVKILNEKLGKEEIIGILLMIAGVTLLGLSELTIDVFTFNIFDSGFIIRIIGFSLAIFIFAIVFEIFRRKYSKNKGLIFAIEAGLILSLNTVWASPGSTVVAHVVDGIIIEEEIIFGIIILIVILLIVAVGITIGQISLKYGQANVLVPITNAPIQIIPVIAFFIIFLSSPSNIISIIYLIIGLILIISSSFLLSKRQTKLEYEKKNY
;
A
#
# COMPACT_ATOMS: atom_id res chain seq x y z
N MET A 1 5.08 -1.35 9.66
CA MET A 1 4.53 -2.38 8.75
C MET A 1 5.45 -3.58 8.55
N SER A 2 6.77 -3.43 8.47
CA SER A 2 7.73 -4.53 8.23
C SER A 2 7.67 -5.68 9.26
N VAL A 3 7.40 -5.37 10.53
CA VAL A 3 7.19 -6.40 11.58
C VAL A 3 5.99 -7.31 11.24
N GLY A 4 4.92 -6.75 10.65
CA GLY A 4 3.76 -7.52 10.23
C GLY A 4 4.09 -8.55 9.14
N LEU A 5 4.97 -8.20 8.20
CA LEU A 5 5.46 -9.15 7.19
C LEU A 5 6.24 -10.31 7.81
N ILE A 6 7.07 -10.03 8.82
CA ILE A 6 7.83 -11.06 9.54
C ILE A 6 6.87 -12.00 10.28
N VAL A 7 5.92 -11.43 11.02
CA VAL A 7 4.91 -12.20 11.76
C VAL A 7 4.09 -13.07 10.81
N LEU A 8 3.67 -12.55 9.67
CA LEU A 8 2.92 -13.31 8.68
C LEU A 8 3.75 -14.41 8.04
N THR A 9 5.03 -14.18 7.76
CA THR A 9 5.95 -15.21 7.25
C THR A 9 6.09 -16.36 8.24
N ILE A 10 6.24 -16.05 9.53
CA ILE A 10 6.31 -17.07 10.59
C ILE A 10 4.95 -17.78 10.75
N GLY A 11 3.86 -17.01 10.71
CA GLY A 11 2.50 -17.50 10.85
C GLY A 11 2.10 -18.43 9.70
N SER A 12 2.49 -18.13 8.46
CA SER A 12 2.17 -18.97 7.32
C SER A 12 2.88 -20.32 7.37
N VAL A 13 4.12 -20.36 7.85
CA VAL A 13 4.85 -21.62 8.06
C VAL A 13 4.25 -22.41 9.21
N LYS A 14 4.00 -21.77 10.36
CA LYS A 14 3.59 -22.47 11.59
C LYS A 14 2.10 -22.83 11.63
N ILE A 15 1.23 -21.98 11.09
CA ILE A 15 -0.23 -22.12 11.19
C ILE A 15 -0.79 -22.71 9.90
N LEU A 16 -0.35 -22.21 8.74
CA LEU A 16 -0.85 -22.66 7.43
C LEU A 16 -0.03 -23.81 6.83
N ASN A 17 1.08 -24.21 7.48
CA ASN A 17 2.00 -25.25 7.01
C ASN A 17 2.55 -24.99 5.59
N GLU A 18 2.68 -23.73 5.19
CA GLU A 18 3.29 -23.36 3.92
C GLU A 18 4.80 -23.61 3.93
N LYS A 19 5.33 -24.21 2.86
CA LYS A 19 6.78 -24.42 2.70
C LYS A 19 7.41 -23.21 2.02
N LEU A 20 8.29 -22.51 2.74
CA LEU A 20 9.03 -21.38 2.19
C LEU A 20 10.14 -21.85 1.23
N GLY A 21 10.02 -21.44 -0.04
CA GLY A 21 11.09 -21.58 -1.01
C GLY A 21 12.20 -20.55 -0.81
N LYS A 22 13.41 -20.84 -1.34
CA LYS A 22 14.54 -19.88 -1.31
C LYS A 22 14.18 -18.55 -1.97
N GLU A 23 13.44 -18.61 -3.09
CA GLU A 23 12.93 -17.44 -3.80
C GLU A 23 12.03 -16.59 -2.88
N GLU A 24 11.10 -17.22 -2.16
CA GLU A 24 10.15 -16.53 -1.29
C GLU A 24 10.86 -15.81 -0.14
N ILE A 25 11.84 -16.47 0.48
CA ILE A 25 12.66 -15.88 1.54
C ILE A 25 13.41 -14.65 1.02
N ILE A 26 14.07 -14.77 -0.14
CA ILE A 26 14.80 -13.64 -0.74
C ILE A 26 13.83 -12.49 -1.05
N GLY A 27 12.68 -12.77 -1.65
CA GLY A 27 11.65 -11.76 -1.94
C GLY A 27 11.18 -11.04 -0.67
N ILE A 28 10.80 -11.79 0.37
CA ILE A 28 10.35 -11.20 1.64
C ILE A 28 11.44 -10.33 2.28
N LEU A 29 12.71 -10.77 2.27
CA LEU A 29 13.82 -9.99 2.80
C LEU A 29 14.05 -8.70 1.98
N LEU A 30 13.97 -8.77 0.65
CA LEU A 30 14.05 -7.60 -0.22
C LEU A 30 12.91 -6.62 0.06
N MET A 31 11.68 -7.11 0.27
CA MET A 31 10.53 -6.28 0.66
C MET A 31 10.79 -5.58 2.00
N ILE A 32 11.23 -6.32 3.03
CA ILE A 32 11.51 -5.76 4.36
C ILE A 32 12.60 -4.69 4.27
N ALA A 33 13.70 -4.99 3.57
CA ALA A 33 14.79 -4.04 3.36
C ALA A 33 14.31 -2.79 2.61
N GLY A 34 13.53 -2.96 1.55
CA GLY A 34 12.98 -1.87 0.76
C GLY A 34 12.06 -0.95 1.57
N VAL A 35 11.12 -1.51 2.34
CA VAL A 35 10.23 -0.74 3.22
C VAL A 35 11.02 -0.03 4.32
N THR A 36 12.07 -0.67 4.85
CA THR A 36 12.93 -0.06 5.87
C THR A 36 13.67 1.15 5.30
N LEU A 37 14.25 1.03 4.10
CA LEU A 37 14.91 2.14 3.41
C LEU A 37 13.93 3.26 3.03
N LEU A 38 12.70 2.93 2.61
CA LEU A 38 11.67 3.94 2.42
C LEU A 38 11.35 4.68 3.74
N GLY A 39 11.26 3.97 4.87
CA GLY A 39 11.10 4.60 6.17
C GLY A 39 12.26 5.55 6.53
N LEU A 40 13.50 5.13 6.24
CA LEU A 40 14.71 5.94 6.44
C LEU A 40 14.85 7.10 5.45
N SER A 41 14.04 7.16 4.39
CA SER A 41 14.04 8.31 3.48
C SER A 41 13.38 9.56 4.10
N GLU A 42 12.69 9.43 5.23
CA GLU A 42 12.11 10.53 6.01
C GLU A 42 11.25 11.48 5.15
N LEU A 43 10.47 10.91 4.23
CA LEU A 43 9.45 11.66 3.49
C LEU A 43 8.42 12.17 4.49
N THR A 44 8.56 13.43 4.87
CA THR A 44 7.78 14.09 5.91
C THR A 44 6.99 15.23 5.28
N ILE A 45 5.73 15.34 5.70
CA ILE A 45 4.86 16.46 5.37
C ILE A 45 4.68 17.21 6.69
N ASP A 46 4.92 18.51 6.67
CA ASP A 46 4.67 19.34 7.85
C ASP A 46 3.17 19.48 8.05
N VAL A 47 2.62 18.70 8.98
CA VAL A 47 1.18 18.61 9.23
C VAL A 47 0.61 19.85 9.91
N PHE A 48 1.42 20.70 10.55
CA PHE A 48 0.95 21.89 11.27
C PHE A 48 0.80 23.11 10.37
N THR A 49 1.60 23.19 9.30
CA THR A 49 1.56 24.32 8.36
C THR A 49 0.75 24.00 7.10
N PHE A 50 0.28 22.77 6.97
CA PHE A 50 -0.42 22.30 5.78
C PHE A 50 -1.88 22.75 5.73
N ASN A 51 -2.22 23.58 4.75
CA ASN A 51 -3.60 24.00 4.51
C ASN A 51 -4.38 22.89 3.76
N ILE A 52 -5.18 22.12 4.49
CA ILE A 52 -6.03 21.06 3.94
C ILE A 52 -7.16 21.56 3.05
N PHE A 53 -7.51 22.85 3.14
CA PHE A 53 -8.54 23.49 2.31
C PHE A 53 -7.99 24.19 1.07
N ASP A 54 -6.69 24.07 0.77
CA ASP A 54 -6.16 24.53 -0.50
C ASP A 54 -6.90 23.84 -1.65
N SER A 55 -7.52 24.63 -2.53
CA SER A 55 -8.31 24.11 -3.65
C SER A 55 -7.44 23.27 -4.58
N GLY A 56 -6.16 23.62 -4.74
CA GLY A 56 -5.19 22.85 -5.48
C GLY A 56 -4.98 21.46 -4.87
N PHE A 57 -4.74 21.39 -3.56
CA PHE A 57 -4.59 20.12 -2.83
C PHE A 57 -5.85 19.25 -2.96
N ILE A 58 -7.04 19.80 -2.74
CA ILE A 58 -8.31 19.07 -2.85
C ILE A 58 -8.49 18.47 -4.25
N ILE A 59 -8.23 19.25 -5.30
CA ILE A 59 -8.32 18.76 -6.69
C ILE A 59 -7.31 17.64 -6.93
N ARG A 60 -6.08 17.77 -6.44
CA ARG A 60 -5.03 16.75 -6.60
C ARG A 60 -5.35 15.46 -5.85
N ILE A 61 -5.81 15.52 -4.60
CA ILE A 61 -6.14 14.31 -3.81
C ILE A 61 -7.36 13.59 -4.36
N ILE A 62 -8.39 14.31 -4.81
CA ILE A 62 -9.56 13.73 -5.47
C ILE A 62 -9.16 13.11 -6.80
N GLY A 63 -8.43 13.83 -7.65
CA GLY A 63 -7.97 13.34 -8.94
C GLY A 63 -7.09 12.10 -8.81
N PHE A 64 -6.17 12.10 -7.84
CA PHE A 64 -5.34 10.94 -7.53
C PHE A 64 -6.16 9.74 -7.04
N SER A 65 -7.10 9.98 -6.12
CA SER A 65 -7.99 8.93 -5.61
C SER A 65 -8.82 8.30 -6.74
N LEU A 66 -9.40 9.12 -7.61
CA LEU A 66 -10.14 8.66 -8.79
C LEU A 66 -9.26 7.84 -9.73
N ALA A 67 -8.01 8.26 -9.98
CA ALA A 67 -7.08 7.49 -10.79
C ALA A 67 -6.81 6.10 -10.20
N ILE A 68 -6.55 6.01 -8.88
CA ILE A 68 -6.35 4.71 -8.20
C ILE A 68 -7.62 3.86 -8.25
N PHE A 69 -8.81 4.45 -8.06
CA PHE A 69 -10.07 3.72 -8.21
C PHE A 69 -10.28 3.20 -9.62
N ILE A 70 -9.97 3.99 -10.65
CA ILE A 70 -10.03 3.55 -12.05
C ILE A 70 -9.08 2.38 -12.27
N PHE A 71 -7.84 2.45 -11.77
CA PHE A 71 -6.91 1.32 -11.84
C PHE A 71 -7.46 0.08 -11.14
N ALA A 72 -8.03 0.21 -9.94
CA ALA A 72 -8.65 -0.90 -9.22
C ALA A 72 -9.81 -1.52 -10.01
N ILE A 73 -10.69 -0.71 -10.63
CA ILE A 73 -11.77 -1.19 -11.50
C ILE A 73 -11.22 -1.90 -12.73
N VAL A 74 -10.15 -1.39 -13.32
CA VAL A 74 -9.46 -2.05 -14.44
C VAL A 74 -8.95 -3.43 -14.01
N PHE A 75 -8.30 -3.55 -12.84
CA PHE A 75 -7.89 -4.83 -12.28
C PHE A 75 -9.07 -5.77 -12.00
N GLU A 76 -10.19 -5.28 -11.48
CA GLU A 76 -11.43 -6.03 -11.29
C GLU A 76 -11.97 -6.60 -12.63
N ILE A 77 -11.98 -5.79 -13.69
CA ILE A 77 -12.41 -6.22 -15.04
C ILE A 77 -11.45 -7.28 -15.58
N PHE A 78 -10.13 -7.04 -15.48
CA PHE A 78 -9.11 -8.02 -15.89
C PHE A 78 -9.28 -9.34 -15.13
N ARG A 79 -9.56 -9.29 -13.83
CA ARG A 79 -9.80 -10.47 -12.99
C ARG A 79 -10.99 -11.31 -13.45
N ARG A 80 -12.09 -10.66 -13.86
CA ARG A 80 -13.28 -11.36 -14.38
C ARG A 80 -12.99 -12.05 -15.71
N LYS A 81 -12.16 -11.43 -16.55
CA LYS A 81 -11.81 -11.94 -17.88
C LYS A 81 -10.75 -13.05 -17.83
N TYR A 82 -9.76 -12.95 -16.94
CA TYR A 82 -8.64 -13.88 -16.86
C TYR A 82 -8.72 -14.75 -15.60
N SER A 83 -9.04 -16.04 -15.80
CA SER A 83 -9.13 -17.01 -14.70
C SER A 83 -7.77 -17.46 -14.14
N LYS A 84 -6.67 -17.01 -14.75
CA LYS A 84 -5.29 -17.33 -14.38
C LYS A 84 -4.73 -16.19 -13.55
N ASN A 85 -4.00 -16.49 -12.46
CA ASN A 85 -3.39 -15.51 -11.56
C ASN A 85 -4.41 -14.71 -10.73
N LYS A 86 -5.52 -15.33 -10.34
CA LYS A 86 -6.60 -14.65 -9.59
C LYS A 86 -6.09 -14.12 -8.26
N GLY A 87 -5.31 -14.91 -7.52
CA GLY A 87 -4.75 -14.50 -6.24
C GLY A 87 -3.88 -13.26 -6.40
N LEU A 88 -2.99 -13.27 -7.39
CA LEU A 88 -2.11 -12.16 -7.71
C LEU A 88 -2.88 -10.87 -8.04
N ILE A 89 -3.90 -10.96 -8.90
CA ILE A 89 -4.70 -9.79 -9.29
C ILE A 89 -5.43 -9.20 -8.08
N PHE A 90 -6.07 -10.05 -7.25
CA PHE A 90 -6.69 -9.62 -6.00
C PHE A 90 -5.68 -8.97 -5.04
N ALA A 91 -4.45 -9.49 -4.95
CA ALA A 91 -3.42 -8.95 -4.06
C ALA A 91 -3.00 -7.53 -4.47
N ILE A 92 -2.82 -7.30 -5.78
CA ILE A 92 -2.48 -5.99 -6.34
C ILE A 92 -3.65 -5.01 -6.17
N GLU A 93 -4.88 -5.46 -6.48
CA GLU A 93 -6.11 -4.69 -6.31
C GLU A 93 -6.29 -4.24 -4.85
N ALA A 94 -6.14 -5.17 -3.90
CA ALA A 94 -6.17 -4.87 -2.47
C ALA A 94 -5.10 -3.84 -2.08
N GLY A 95 -3.88 -4.01 -2.60
CA GLY A 95 -2.79 -3.08 -2.33
C GLY A 95 -3.07 -1.67 -2.84
N LEU A 96 -3.64 -1.55 -4.04
CA LEU A 96 -4.03 -0.25 -4.62
C LEU A 96 -5.07 0.44 -3.77
N ILE A 97 -6.15 -0.26 -3.38
CA ILE A 97 -7.18 0.31 -2.52
C ILE A 97 -6.58 0.70 -1.16
N LEU A 98 -5.86 -0.21 -0.50
CA LEU A 98 -5.26 0.05 0.82
C LEU A 98 -4.23 1.18 0.80
N SER A 99 -3.58 1.43 -0.33
CA SER A 99 -2.62 2.55 -0.44
C SER A 99 -3.28 3.92 -0.27
N LEU A 100 -4.57 4.05 -0.61
CA LEU A 100 -5.35 5.28 -0.38
C LEU A 100 -5.52 5.58 1.11
N ASN A 101 -5.45 4.56 1.98
CA ASN A 101 -5.51 4.78 3.42
C ASN A 101 -4.39 5.72 3.87
N THR A 102 -3.14 5.49 3.43
CA THR A 102 -2.00 6.34 3.77
C THR A 102 -2.13 7.74 3.17
N VAL A 103 -2.68 7.85 1.96
CA VAL A 103 -2.91 9.15 1.30
C VAL A 103 -3.93 10.00 2.06
N TRP A 104 -5.07 9.41 2.44
CA TRP A 104 -6.13 10.09 3.18
C TRP A 104 -5.83 10.25 4.67
N ALA A 105 -4.98 9.41 5.24
CA ALA A 105 -4.52 9.56 6.62
C ALA A 105 -3.69 10.83 6.83
N SER A 106 -3.00 11.34 5.80
CA SER A 106 -2.20 12.56 5.92
C SER A 106 -3.02 13.81 6.25
N PRO A 107 -4.04 14.23 5.45
CA PRO A 107 -4.90 15.35 5.87
C PRO A 107 -5.66 15.05 7.17
N GLY A 108 -5.99 13.78 7.44
CA GLY A 108 -6.57 13.38 8.72
C GLY A 108 -5.63 13.64 9.91
N SER A 109 -4.33 13.41 9.74
CA SER A 109 -3.33 13.69 10.78
C SER A 109 -3.16 15.19 11.05
N THR A 110 -3.34 16.06 10.05
CA THR A 110 -3.39 17.52 10.25
C THR A 110 -4.56 17.92 11.14
N VAL A 111 -5.77 17.42 10.85
CA VAL A 111 -6.96 17.70 11.68
C VAL A 111 -6.73 17.23 13.12
N VAL A 112 -6.19 16.02 13.30
CA VAL A 112 -5.90 15.49 14.65
C VAL A 112 -4.85 16.34 15.36
N ALA A 113 -3.78 16.76 14.67
CA ALA A 113 -2.72 17.57 15.24
C ALA A 113 -3.26 18.92 15.74
N HIS A 114 -4.04 19.64 14.93
CA HIS A 114 -4.66 20.91 15.33
C HIS A 114 -5.57 20.74 16.55
N VAL A 115 -6.42 19.71 16.56
CA VAL A 115 -7.32 19.43 17.69
C VAL A 115 -6.54 19.13 18.98
N VAL A 116 -5.45 18.36 18.90
CA VAL A 116 -4.59 18.04 20.06
C VAL A 116 -3.88 19.28 20.59
N ASP A 117 -3.46 20.19 19.71
CA ASP A 117 -2.83 21.47 20.09
C ASP A 117 -3.85 22.53 20.56
N GLY A 118 -5.15 22.20 20.60
CA GLY A 118 -6.22 23.09 21.03
C GLY A 118 -6.66 24.11 19.98
N ILE A 119 -6.19 23.96 18.73
CA ILE A 119 -6.63 24.76 17.58
C ILE A 119 -7.90 24.11 17.02
N ILE A 120 -9.06 24.72 17.32
CA ILE A 120 -10.36 24.21 16.89
C ILE A 120 -10.84 25.03 15.69
N ILE A 121 -10.85 24.39 14.52
CA ILE A 121 -11.41 24.93 13.28
C ILE A 121 -12.60 24.04 12.92
N GLU A 122 -13.82 24.59 12.93
CA GLU A 122 -15.06 23.81 12.78
C GLU A 122 -15.12 23.09 11.43
N GLU A 123 -14.67 23.75 10.37
CA GLU A 123 -14.61 23.20 9.02
C GLU A 123 -13.67 21.99 8.97
N GLU A 124 -12.50 22.06 9.64
CA GLU A 124 -11.54 20.97 9.70
C GLU A 124 -12.11 19.75 10.42
N ILE A 125 -12.93 19.96 11.46
CA ILE A 125 -13.60 18.86 12.17
C ILE A 125 -14.59 18.15 11.23
N ILE A 126 -15.43 18.91 10.51
CA ILE A 126 -16.38 18.32 9.54
C ILE A 126 -15.62 17.55 8.47
N PHE A 127 -14.55 18.13 7.94
CA PHE A 127 -13.71 17.46 6.95
C PHE A 127 -13.01 16.22 7.52
N GLY A 128 -12.56 16.25 8.77
CA GLY A 128 -11.99 15.13 9.50
C GLY A 128 -12.96 13.95 9.64
N ILE A 129 -14.24 14.22 9.89
CA ILE A 129 -15.28 13.17 9.92
C ILE A 129 -15.42 12.51 8.54
N ILE A 130 -15.41 13.30 7.46
CA ILE A 130 -15.46 12.77 6.09
C ILE A 130 -14.24 11.90 5.81
N ILE A 131 -13.04 12.36 6.16
CA ILE A 131 -11.79 11.59 6.02
C ILE A 131 -11.89 10.26 6.77
N LEU A 132 -12.39 10.28 8.01
CA LEU A 132 -12.54 9.07 8.82
C LEU A 132 -13.46 8.04 8.14
N ILE A 133 -14.61 8.47 7.62
CA ILE A 133 -15.54 7.59 6.89
C ILE A 133 -14.86 7.01 5.65
N VAL A 134 -14.15 7.84 4.87
CA VAL A 134 -13.42 7.42 3.67
C VAL A 134 -12.35 6.39 4.01
N ILE A 135 -11.55 6.63 5.05
CA ILE A 135 -10.53 5.70 5.54
C ILE A 135 -11.14 4.36 5.96
N LEU A 136 -12.23 4.39 6.73
CA LEU A 136 -12.91 3.16 7.16
C LEU A 136 -13.42 2.34 5.98
N LEU A 137 -14.00 2.99 4.96
CA LEU A 137 -14.44 2.33 3.74
C LEU A 137 -13.26 1.73 2.95
N ILE A 138 -12.18 2.48 2.78
CA ILE A 138 -10.96 2.00 2.12
C ILE A 138 -10.42 0.75 2.81
N VAL A 139 -10.30 0.79 4.14
CA VAL A 139 -9.78 -0.33 4.93
C VAL A 139 -10.71 -1.53 4.85
N ALA A 140 -12.03 -1.34 5.00
CA ALA A 140 -12.99 -2.43 4.92
C ALA A 140 -12.97 -3.13 3.56
N VAL A 141 -13.00 -2.37 2.45
CA VAL A 141 -12.95 -2.91 1.09
C VAL A 141 -11.59 -3.55 0.81
N GLY A 142 -10.50 -2.84 1.09
CA GLY A 142 -9.15 -3.30 0.82
C GLY A 142 -8.78 -4.59 1.57
N ILE A 143 -9.13 -4.68 2.87
CA ILE A 143 -8.94 -5.91 3.65
C ILE A 143 -9.81 -7.04 3.10
N THR A 144 -11.08 -6.78 2.75
CA THR A 144 -11.96 -7.81 2.19
C THR A 144 -11.39 -8.42 0.90
N ILE A 145 -10.94 -7.58 -0.03
CA ILE A 145 -10.28 -8.01 -1.28
C ILE A 145 -9.00 -8.78 -0.97
N GLY A 146 -8.19 -8.30 -0.02
CA GLY A 146 -6.97 -8.98 0.44
C GLY A 146 -7.25 -10.37 1.02
N GLN A 147 -8.28 -10.52 1.86
CA GLN A 147 -8.69 -11.81 2.42
C GLN A 147 -9.21 -12.76 1.33
N ILE A 148 -9.91 -12.24 0.32
CA ILE A 148 -10.33 -13.04 -0.84
C ILE A 148 -9.10 -13.50 -1.64
N SER A 149 -8.07 -12.66 -1.80
CA SER A 149 -6.80 -13.03 -2.45
C SER A 149 -6.20 -14.31 -1.83
N LEU A 150 -6.17 -14.39 -0.50
CA LEU A 150 -5.61 -15.52 0.25
C LEU A 150 -6.38 -16.84 0.02
N LYS A 151 -7.62 -16.81 -0.47
CA LYS A 151 -8.34 -18.03 -0.88
C LYS A 151 -7.77 -18.63 -2.16
N TYR A 152 -7.05 -17.85 -2.95
CA TYR A 152 -6.55 -18.23 -4.29
C TYR A 152 -5.04 -18.42 -4.35
N GLY A 153 -4.28 -18.16 -3.29
CA GLY A 153 -2.83 -18.31 -3.27
C GLY A 153 -2.24 -18.41 -1.87
N GLN A 154 -0.91 -18.46 -1.81
CA GLN A 154 -0.21 -18.61 -0.53
C GLN A 154 -0.02 -17.26 0.17
N ALA A 155 -0.20 -17.24 1.49
CA ALA A 155 -0.16 -16.01 2.27
C ALA A 155 1.25 -15.41 2.33
N ASN A 156 2.27 -16.26 2.42
CA ASN A 156 3.68 -15.86 2.40
C ASN A 156 4.10 -15.10 1.12
N VAL A 157 3.36 -15.27 0.01
CA VAL A 157 3.66 -14.62 -1.27
C VAL A 157 2.70 -13.46 -1.55
N LEU A 158 1.40 -13.66 -1.36
CA LEU A 158 0.40 -12.66 -1.70
C LEU A 158 0.46 -11.42 -0.80
N VAL A 159 0.71 -11.58 0.50
CA VAL A 159 0.75 -10.41 1.40
C VAL A 159 1.91 -9.48 1.09
N PRO A 160 3.16 -9.94 0.89
CA PRO A 160 4.21 -9.04 0.41
C PRO A 160 3.88 -8.35 -0.91
N ILE A 161 3.22 -9.04 -1.85
CA ILE A 161 2.81 -8.44 -3.12
C ILE A 161 1.79 -7.31 -2.89
N THR A 162 0.81 -7.51 -2.01
CA THR A 162 -0.14 -6.46 -1.59
C THR A 162 0.57 -5.26 -0.98
N ASN A 163 1.71 -5.47 -0.30
CA ASN A 163 2.47 -4.37 0.28
C ASN A 163 3.18 -3.49 -0.76
N ALA A 164 3.50 -3.98 -1.96
CA ALA A 164 4.18 -3.13 -2.93
C ALA A 164 3.37 -1.89 -3.30
N PRO A 165 2.11 -1.99 -3.76
CA PRO A 165 1.30 -0.80 -4.00
C PRO A 165 1.11 0.06 -2.75
N ILE A 166 0.91 -0.56 -1.57
CA ILE A 166 0.77 0.17 -0.30
C ILE A 166 1.98 1.07 -0.01
N GLN A 167 3.17 0.69 -0.45
CA GLN A 167 4.40 1.43 -0.19
C GLN A 167 4.78 2.37 -1.33
N ILE A 168 4.55 1.96 -2.58
CA ILE A 168 4.91 2.75 -3.77
C ILE A 168 3.94 3.92 -3.98
N ILE A 169 2.63 3.70 -3.85
CA ILE A 169 1.63 4.73 -4.17
C ILE A 169 1.73 5.95 -3.24
N PRO A 170 1.93 5.83 -1.91
CA PRO A 170 2.13 6.99 -1.05
C PRO A 170 3.38 7.79 -1.40
N VAL A 171 4.46 7.13 -1.85
CA VAL A 171 5.65 7.84 -2.35
C VAL A 171 5.30 8.66 -3.60
N ILE A 172 4.52 8.12 -4.52
CA ILE A 172 4.05 8.88 -5.70
C ILE A 172 3.13 10.03 -5.25
N ALA A 173 2.23 9.78 -4.30
CA ALA A 173 1.33 10.79 -3.75
C ALA A 173 2.09 11.96 -3.09
N PHE A 174 3.20 11.68 -2.40
CA PHE A 174 4.08 12.71 -1.82
C PHE A 174 4.53 13.75 -2.87
N PHE A 175 4.95 13.30 -4.05
CA PHE A 175 5.39 14.20 -5.10
C PHE A 175 4.24 14.88 -5.84
N ILE A 176 3.14 14.15 -6.10
CA ILE A 176 2.08 14.64 -6.99
C ILE A 176 1.02 15.44 -6.22
N ILE A 177 0.61 14.98 -5.05
CA ILE A 177 -0.49 15.58 -4.27
C ILE A 177 0.07 16.69 -3.37
N PHE A 178 1.12 16.38 -2.62
CA PHE A 178 1.71 17.30 -1.65
C PHE A 178 2.75 18.23 -2.27
N LEU A 179 3.13 18.02 -3.55
CA LEU A 179 4.14 18.80 -4.26
C LEU A 179 5.43 18.98 -3.44
N SER A 180 5.74 17.98 -2.61
CA SER A 180 6.82 18.03 -1.65
C SER A 180 8.09 17.41 -2.25
N SER A 181 9.24 17.90 -1.81
CA SER A 181 10.54 17.39 -2.21
C SER A 181 11.26 16.77 -1.00
N PRO A 182 12.07 15.72 -1.20
CA PRO A 182 12.88 15.16 -0.13
C PRO A 182 13.82 16.22 0.42
N SER A 183 13.99 16.22 1.74
CA SER A 183 14.81 17.22 2.44
C SER A 183 16.29 17.14 2.05
N ASN A 184 16.80 15.95 1.72
CA ASN A 184 18.22 15.69 1.47
C ASN A 184 18.48 14.70 0.34
N ILE A 185 19.68 14.73 -0.23
CA ILE A 185 20.09 13.79 -1.30
C ILE A 185 20.17 12.34 -0.80
N ILE A 186 20.48 12.14 0.49
CA ILE A 186 20.50 10.83 1.12
C ILE A 186 19.10 10.22 1.14
N SER A 187 18.07 11.03 1.43
CA SER A 187 16.67 10.63 1.35
C SER A 187 16.29 10.14 -0.05
N ILE A 188 16.78 10.82 -1.09
CA ILE A 188 16.58 10.40 -2.49
C ILE A 188 17.24 9.04 -2.76
N ILE A 189 18.46 8.83 -2.27
CA ILE A 189 19.17 7.55 -2.43
C ILE A 189 18.39 6.42 -1.76
N TYR A 190 17.98 6.60 -0.50
CA TYR A 190 17.18 5.60 0.22
C TYR A 190 15.83 5.33 -0.44
N LEU A 191 15.18 6.37 -0.95
CA LEU A 191 13.93 6.26 -1.70
C LEU A 191 14.11 5.40 -2.95
N ILE A 192 15.10 5.73 -3.80
CA ILE A 192 15.35 5.02 -5.06
C ILE A 192 15.70 3.56 -4.79
N ILE A 193 16.65 3.30 -3.89
CA ILE A 193 17.05 1.93 -3.54
C ILE A 193 15.85 1.18 -2.94
N GLY A 194 15.09 1.81 -2.05
CA GLY A 194 13.91 1.23 -1.44
C GLY A 194 12.86 0.79 -2.48
N LEU A 195 12.55 1.67 -3.44
CA LEU A 195 11.63 1.35 -4.54
C LEU A 195 12.15 0.21 -5.42
N ILE A 196 13.44 0.21 -5.77
CA ILE A 196 14.04 -0.87 -6.58
C ILE A 196 13.90 -2.22 -5.87
N LEU A 197 14.16 -2.27 -4.56
CA LEU A 197 14.04 -3.50 -3.77
C LEU A 197 12.59 -3.98 -3.68
N ILE A 198 11.63 -3.08 -3.47
CA ILE A 198 10.19 -3.41 -3.41
C ILE A 198 9.72 -3.96 -4.76
N ILE A 199 10.09 -3.31 -5.87
CA ILE A 199 9.72 -3.75 -7.22
C ILE A 199 10.35 -5.12 -7.53
N SER A 200 11.64 -5.28 -7.22
CA SER A 200 12.37 -6.54 -7.44
C SER A 200 11.78 -7.69 -6.63
N SER A 201 11.46 -7.43 -5.36
CA SER A 201 10.75 -8.37 -4.48
C SER A 201 9.42 -8.79 -5.11
N SER A 202 8.57 -7.83 -5.47
CA SER A 202 7.24 -8.11 -6.00
C SER A 202 7.29 -8.89 -7.30
N PHE A 203 8.26 -8.59 -8.17
CA PHE A 203 8.45 -9.35 -9.41
C PHE A 203 8.82 -10.82 -9.13
N LEU A 204 9.79 -11.04 -8.24
CA LEU A 204 10.25 -12.37 -7.85
C LEU A 204 9.11 -13.19 -7.23
N LEU A 205 8.38 -12.60 -6.29
CA LEU A 205 7.23 -13.22 -5.63
C LEU A 205 6.07 -13.49 -6.59
N SER A 206 5.79 -12.58 -7.53
CA SER A 206 4.74 -12.76 -8.54
C SER A 206 5.02 -13.93 -9.49
N LYS A 207 6.29 -14.09 -9.89
CA LYS A 207 6.73 -15.23 -10.72
C LYS A 207 6.50 -16.55 -9.97
N ARG A 208 6.82 -16.58 -8.68
CA ARG A 208 6.62 -17.76 -7.82
C ARG A 208 5.13 -18.08 -7.65
N GLN A 209 4.29 -17.09 -7.36
CA GLN A 209 2.84 -17.26 -7.26
C GLN A 209 2.24 -17.84 -8.53
N THR A 210 2.65 -17.31 -9.69
CA THR A 210 2.16 -17.78 -11.00
C THR A 210 2.53 -19.24 -11.24
N LYS A 211 3.72 -19.67 -10.83
CA LYS A 211 4.15 -21.08 -10.92
C LYS A 211 3.30 -21.98 -10.04
N LEU A 212 3.04 -21.57 -8.80
CA LEU A 212 2.20 -22.32 -7.85
C LEU A 212 0.75 -22.46 -8.34
N GLU A 213 0.17 -21.39 -8.90
CA GLU A 213 -1.18 -21.46 -9.48
C GLU A 213 -1.25 -22.35 -10.73
N TYR A 214 -0.18 -22.41 -11.52
CA TYR A 214 -0.12 -23.32 -12.67
C TYR A 214 -0.05 -24.78 -12.23
N GLU A 215 0.79 -25.10 -11.23
CA GLU A 215 0.91 -26.45 -10.68
C GLU A 215 -0.41 -26.93 -10.08
N LYS A 216 -1.14 -26.07 -9.35
CA LYS A 216 -2.44 -26.41 -8.72
C LYS A 216 -3.57 -26.68 -9.72
N LYS A 217 -3.48 -26.19 -10.96
CA LYS A 217 -4.50 -26.40 -12.02
C LYS A 217 -4.32 -27.71 -12.79
N ASN A 218 -3.15 -28.36 -12.67
CA ASN A 218 -2.80 -29.59 -13.39
C ASN A 218 -2.98 -30.86 -12.53
N TYR A 219 -3.49 -30.72 -11.31
CA TYR A 219 -3.96 -31.80 -10.44
C TYR A 219 -5.48 -31.71 -10.31
#